data_AF-A0A8T5QMI1-F1
#
_entry.id   AF-A0A8T5QMI1-F1
#
_cell.length_a   1.000
_cell.length_b   1.000
_cell.length_c   1.000
_cell.angle_alpha   90.00
_cell.angle_beta   90.00
_cell.angle_gamma   90.00
#
_symmetry.space_group_name_H-M   'P 1'
#
loop_
_entity.id
_entity.type
_entity.pdbx_description
1 polymer ?
#
loop_
_entity_poly.entity_id
_entity_poly.type
_entity_poly.pdbx_seq_one_letter_code
_entity_poly.pdbx_strand_id
1 'polypeptide(L)'
;MGVESKVSKVIEVSKLRNWDFCPQAFCLDLKIKANNIPMTYYLARRIKLRDYFAALFREQKRLGPELIHIEDMSPEELVEHLAFRSAESYASAMSGRWQFLRNNDYTVQGRQVVWRSEKEKWNSHEDIYNACYNYFDKIATHGAPITAYNDAAVSFFFRGEKYNLNIDEFRRRLIVSPNDPRKNFTKKEINFGWQTTAQVLAFCQLAHDYESFRLKLEIDEKLAKSWTDDNPVSEDVKVLHYSLADATFIETTRKPVQVEEFMEFIRFSRESALNAIQKKEFPPNHKNCYICKYNVVGPDNKPVCKERNPKTRPMRPSKDD
;
A
#
# COMPACT_ATOMS: atom_id res chain seq x y z
N MET A 1 -13.03 23.32 30.04
CA MET A 1 -13.97 22.43 29.32
C MET A 1 -13.87 22.74 27.84
N GLY A 2 -13.69 21.72 26.97
CA GLY A 2 -13.72 21.93 25.51
C GLY A 2 -12.65 21.20 24.70
N VAL A 3 -12.47 19.88 24.90
CA VAL A 3 -11.73 19.00 23.95
C VAL A 3 -12.73 18.03 23.27
N GLU A 4 -13.97 18.47 23.06
CA GLU A 4 -15.02 17.63 22.47
C GLU A 4 -15.41 18.00 21.04
N SER A 5 -14.81 19.02 20.41
CA SER A 5 -15.35 19.57 19.15
C SER A 5 -14.62 19.23 17.84
N LYS A 6 -13.79 18.17 17.75
CA LYS A 6 -13.16 17.79 16.46
C LYS A 6 -13.05 16.30 16.15
N VAL A 7 -13.91 15.45 16.70
CA VAL A 7 -14.15 14.14 16.09
C VAL A 7 -15.36 14.28 15.18
N SER A 8 -15.11 14.72 13.94
CA SER A 8 -16.08 14.55 12.86
C SER A 8 -16.57 13.10 12.91
N LYS A 9 -17.89 12.89 13.04
CA LYS A 9 -18.57 11.59 13.16
C LYS A 9 -18.41 10.68 11.93
N VAL A 10 -17.54 11.04 10.99
CA VAL A 10 -17.23 10.27 9.79
C VAL A 10 -15.87 9.60 9.99
N ILE A 11 -15.89 8.29 10.25
CA ILE A 11 -14.67 7.48 10.23
C ILE A 11 -14.32 7.21 8.76
N GLU A 12 -13.22 7.79 8.30
CA GLU A 12 -12.66 7.49 6.98
C GLU A 12 -12.35 6.00 6.85
N VAL A 13 -12.70 5.41 5.70
CA VAL A 13 -12.47 3.98 5.43
C VAL A 13 -10.98 3.61 5.51
N SER A 14 -10.11 4.54 5.10
CA SER A 14 -8.65 4.41 5.26
C SER A 14 -8.23 4.19 6.72
N LYS A 15 -8.95 4.75 7.70
CA LYS A 15 -8.69 4.56 9.14
C LYS A 15 -9.30 3.26 9.66
N LEU A 16 -10.38 2.77 9.05
CA LEU A 16 -10.95 1.45 9.39
C LEU A 16 -9.96 0.31 9.13
N ARG A 17 -9.02 0.48 8.19
CA ARG A 17 -7.91 -0.48 8.01
C ARG A 17 -7.11 -0.67 9.30
N ASN A 18 -6.82 0.41 10.03
CA ASN A 18 -6.09 0.31 11.29
C ASN A 18 -6.96 -0.24 12.42
N TRP A 19 -8.28 0.02 12.38
CA TRP A 19 -9.24 -0.60 13.29
C TRP A 19 -9.26 -2.14 13.14
N ASP A 20 -9.43 -2.62 11.91
CA ASP A 20 -9.42 -4.05 11.56
C ASP A 20 -8.08 -4.71 11.92
N PHE A 21 -6.97 -4.01 11.65
CA PHE A 21 -5.65 -4.47 12.05
C PHE A 21 -5.51 -4.59 13.58
N CYS A 22 -5.86 -3.54 14.32
CA CYS A 22 -5.85 -3.49 15.78
C CYS A 22 -6.58 -2.22 16.29
N PRO A 23 -7.69 -2.35 17.04
CA PRO A 23 -8.39 -1.22 17.65
C PRO A 23 -7.47 -0.29 18.46
N GLN A 24 -6.50 -0.87 19.17
CA GLN A 24 -5.52 -0.08 19.91
C GLN A 24 -4.59 0.73 19.00
N ALA A 25 -4.19 0.20 17.85
CA ALA A 25 -3.40 0.96 16.88
C ALA A 25 -4.22 2.13 16.31
N PHE A 26 -5.51 1.92 16.02
CA PHE A 26 -6.43 3.00 15.65
C PHE A 26 -6.52 4.08 16.73
N CYS A 27 -6.63 3.70 18.01
CA CYS A 27 -6.60 4.64 19.13
C CYS A 27 -5.30 5.47 19.19
N LEU A 28 -4.16 4.83 18.94
CA LEU A 28 -2.86 5.50 18.92
C LEU A 28 -2.71 6.45 17.72
N ASP A 29 -3.32 6.16 16.57
CA ASP A 29 -3.38 7.08 15.42
C ASP A 29 -4.11 8.39 15.75
N LEU A 30 -5.13 8.32 16.61
CA LEU A 30 -5.87 9.51 17.06
C LEU A 30 -5.07 10.35 18.06
N LYS A 31 -4.09 9.75 18.77
CA LYS A 31 -3.38 10.38 19.89
C LYS A 31 -1.95 10.81 19.55
N ILE A 32 -1.28 10.10 18.65
CA ILE A 32 0.15 10.23 18.39
C ILE A 32 0.38 10.66 16.95
N LYS A 33 1.04 11.81 16.77
CA LYS A 33 1.52 12.24 15.46
C LYS A 33 2.62 11.29 14.97
N ALA A 34 2.54 10.85 13.72
CA ALA A 34 3.47 9.89 13.14
C ALA A 34 4.95 10.32 13.26
N ASN A 35 5.24 11.63 13.18
CA ASN A 35 6.60 12.17 13.27
C ASN A 35 7.21 12.09 14.68
N ASN A 36 6.41 11.81 15.71
CA ASN A 36 6.87 11.74 17.10
C ASN A 36 7.37 10.34 17.49
N ILE A 37 7.33 9.37 16.58
CA ILE A 37 7.76 8.00 16.84
C ILE A 37 8.76 7.54 15.78
N PRO A 38 9.72 6.66 16.15
CA PRO A 38 10.60 6.04 15.17
C PRO A 38 9.82 5.29 14.09
N MET A 39 10.45 5.12 12.94
CA MET A 39 9.85 4.47 11.78
C MET A 39 10.25 3.00 11.77
N THR A 40 9.30 2.07 11.73
CA THR A 40 9.65 0.67 11.54
C THR A 40 10.31 0.46 10.18
N TYR A 41 11.23 -0.49 10.07
CA TYR A 41 11.81 -0.90 8.80
C TYR A 41 10.77 -1.09 7.69
N TYR A 42 9.65 -1.76 7.97
CA TYR A 42 8.58 -1.99 6.98
C TYR A 42 8.05 -0.70 6.37
N LEU A 43 7.85 0.32 7.21
CA LEU A 43 7.35 1.62 6.76
C LEU A 43 8.45 2.38 6.00
N ALA A 44 9.69 2.36 6.49
CA ALA A 44 10.84 2.97 5.83
C ALA A 44 11.08 2.37 4.44
N ARG A 45 11.04 1.03 4.35
CA ARG A 45 11.15 0.27 3.12
C ARG A 45 10.08 0.66 2.11
N ARG A 46 8.81 0.72 2.54
CA ARG A 46 7.71 1.14 1.66
C ARG A 46 7.96 2.53 1.07
N ILE A 47 8.36 3.49 1.92
CA ILE A 47 8.64 4.86 1.48
C ILE A 47 9.82 4.89 0.50
N LYS A 48 10.92 4.22 0.81
CA LYS A 48 12.11 4.20 -0.05
C LYS A 48 11.91 3.45 -1.35
N LEU A 49 11.19 2.34 -1.34
CA LEU A 49 10.87 1.59 -2.57
C LEU A 49 10.08 2.46 -3.55
N ARG A 50 9.18 3.32 -3.07
CA ARG A 50 8.49 4.27 -3.94
C ARG A 50 9.46 5.23 -4.63
N ASP A 51 10.41 5.80 -3.88
CA ASP A 51 11.44 6.67 -4.46
C ASP A 51 12.32 5.91 -5.46
N TYR A 52 12.65 4.65 -5.16
CA TYR A 52 13.49 3.81 -6.00
C TYR A 52 12.77 3.42 -7.29
N PHE A 53 11.52 3.01 -7.21
CA PHE A 53 10.66 2.70 -8.35
C PHE A 53 10.52 3.91 -9.28
N ALA A 54 10.34 5.10 -8.72
CA ALA A 54 10.34 6.33 -9.52
C ALA A 54 11.68 6.59 -10.22
N ALA A 55 12.81 6.25 -9.58
CA ALA A 55 14.16 6.44 -10.14
C ALA A 55 14.48 5.48 -11.31
N LEU A 56 13.66 4.46 -11.56
CA LEU A 56 13.79 3.61 -12.74
C LEU A 56 13.50 4.40 -14.03
N PHE A 57 12.59 5.37 -13.95
CA PHE A 57 12.34 6.32 -15.00
C PHE A 57 13.34 7.48 -14.88
N ARG A 58 13.80 8.01 -16.03
CA ARG A 58 14.53 9.28 -16.02
C ARG A 58 13.59 10.37 -15.48
N GLU A 59 14.12 11.49 -15.00
CA GLU A 59 13.30 12.59 -14.43
C GLU A 59 12.21 13.14 -15.39
N GLN A 60 12.24 12.71 -16.65
CA GLN A 60 11.29 13.05 -17.70
C GLN A 60 10.15 12.02 -17.78
N LYS A 61 8.91 12.50 -17.69
CA LYS A 61 7.70 11.69 -17.92
C LYS A 61 7.41 11.40 -19.40
N ARG A 62 8.13 12.07 -20.29
CA ARG A 62 7.99 11.98 -21.74
C ARG A 62 9.34 11.65 -22.35
N LEU A 63 9.39 10.62 -23.20
CA LEU A 63 10.63 10.07 -23.74
C LEU A 63 10.53 9.93 -25.27
N GLY A 64 11.68 9.76 -25.91
CA GLY A 64 11.80 9.64 -27.37
C GLY A 64 11.64 10.96 -28.14
N PRO A 65 11.85 10.93 -29.48
CA PRO A 65 11.78 12.12 -30.34
C PRO A 65 10.40 12.79 -30.35
N GLU A 66 9.34 12.00 -30.16
CA GLU A 66 7.95 12.46 -30.18
C GLU A 66 7.41 12.88 -28.79
N LEU A 67 8.24 12.79 -27.73
CA LEU A 67 7.87 13.13 -26.36
C LEU A 67 6.59 12.41 -25.89
N ILE A 68 6.49 11.13 -26.21
CA ILE A 68 5.41 10.23 -25.78
C ILE A 68 5.51 10.05 -24.27
N HIS A 69 4.38 10.06 -23.57
CA HIS A 69 4.37 9.76 -22.14
C HIS A 69 4.80 8.33 -21.88
N ILE A 70 5.62 8.10 -20.85
CA ILE A 70 6.09 6.75 -20.46
C ILE A 70 4.95 5.77 -20.23
N GLU A 71 3.81 6.27 -19.75
CA GLU A 71 2.59 5.52 -19.46
C GLU A 71 1.89 5.01 -20.73
N ASP A 72 2.24 5.58 -21.88
CA ASP A 72 1.63 5.29 -23.16
C ASP A 72 2.54 4.49 -24.11
N MET A 73 3.79 4.24 -23.71
CA MET A 73 4.74 3.42 -24.44
C MET A 73 4.45 1.93 -24.26
N SER A 74 4.71 1.15 -25.30
CA SER A 74 4.78 -0.31 -25.19
C SER A 74 5.93 -0.73 -24.25
N PRO A 75 5.87 -1.93 -23.65
CA PRO A 75 6.97 -2.41 -22.82
C PRO A 75 8.32 -2.44 -23.57
N GLU A 76 8.31 -2.80 -24.85
CA GLU A 76 9.50 -2.86 -25.70
C GLU A 76 10.14 -1.48 -25.88
N GLU A 77 9.34 -0.47 -26.23
CA GLU A 77 9.81 0.93 -26.36
C GLU A 77 10.29 1.49 -25.02
N LEU A 78 9.59 1.16 -23.94
CA LEU A 78 9.87 1.69 -22.62
C LEU A 78 11.25 1.23 -22.13
N VAL A 79 11.61 -0.03 -22.35
CA VAL A 79 12.89 -0.63 -21.92
C VAL A 79 14.09 0.11 -22.53
N GLU A 80 13.98 0.62 -23.75
CA GLU A 80 15.05 1.40 -24.41
C GLU A 80 15.33 2.75 -23.72
N HIS A 81 14.35 3.26 -22.97
CA HIS A 81 14.41 4.57 -22.35
C HIS A 81 14.61 4.55 -20.82
N LEU A 82 14.61 3.38 -20.19
CA LEU A 82 14.84 3.25 -18.76
C LEU A 82 16.22 3.79 -18.35
N ALA A 83 16.34 4.21 -17.08
CA ALA A 83 17.59 4.72 -16.54
C ALA A 83 18.67 3.63 -16.37
N PHE A 84 18.25 2.36 -16.38
CA PHE A 84 19.11 1.19 -16.14
C PHE A 84 18.98 0.19 -17.28
N ARG A 85 20.08 -0.50 -17.59
CA ARG A 85 20.16 -1.45 -18.72
C ARG A 85 19.64 -2.85 -18.41
N SER A 86 19.57 -3.22 -17.12
CA SER A 86 19.08 -4.52 -16.69
C SER A 86 18.47 -4.47 -15.30
N ALA A 87 17.69 -5.49 -14.96
CA ALA A 87 17.11 -5.65 -13.63
C ALA A 87 18.18 -5.76 -12.54
N GLU A 88 19.29 -6.48 -12.79
CA GLU A 88 20.42 -6.63 -11.86
C GLU A 88 21.11 -5.29 -11.62
N SER A 89 21.35 -4.51 -12.67
CA SER A 89 22.00 -3.20 -12.56
C SER A 89 21.17 -2.25 -11.70
N TYR A 90 19.86 -2.20 -11.95
CA TYR A 90 18.92 -1.40 -11.18
C TYR A 90 18.83 -1.86 -9.72
N ALA A 91 18.63 -3.17 -9.50
CA ALA A 91 18.51 -3.75 -8.17
C ALA A 91 19.77 -3.55 -7.33
N SER A 92 20.96 -3.74 -7.91
CA SER A 92 22.24 -3.51 -7.26
C SER A 92 22.41 -2.04 -6.86
N ALA A 93 22.06 -1.11 -7.76
CA ALA A 93 22.16 0.32 -7.48
C ALA A 93 21.23 0.74 -6.33
N MET A 94 19.98 0.29 -6.32
CA MET A 94 19.01 0.64 -5.27
C MET A 94 19.33 -0.04 -3.93
N SER A 95 19.76 -1.30 -3.97
CA SER A 95 20.23 -2.01 -2.76
C SER A 95 21.49 -1.33 -2.19
N GLY A 96 22.43 -0.90 -3.03
CA GLY A 96 23.60 -0.13 -2.61
C GLY A 96 23.24 1.21 -1.97
N ARG A 97 22.27 1.95 -2.53
CA ARG A 97 21.73 3.18 -1.91
C ARG A 97 21.11 2.91 -0.54
N TRP A 98 20.38 1.80 -0.40
CA TRP A 98 19.85 1.37 0.89
C TRP A 98 20.96 1.03 1.88
N GLN A 99 21.98 0.29 1.47
CA GLN A 99 23.17 0.01 2.29
C GLN A 99 23.90 1.28 2.71
N PHE A 100 23.95 2.31 1.86
CA PHE A 100 24.54 3.60 2.22
C PHE A 100 23.71 4.33 3.29
N LEU A 101 22.39 4.41 3.15
CA LEU A 101 21.49 4.96 4.20
C LEU A 101 21.65 4.21 5.52
N ARG A 102 21.84 2.90 5.41
CA ARG A 102 22.11 1.99 6.51
C ARG A 102 23.46 2.28 7.18
N ASN A 103 24.44 2.86 6.48
CA ASN A 103 25.73 3.21 7.09
C ASN A 103 25.78 4.67 7.59
N ASN A 104 24.71 5.47 7.44
CA ASN A 104 24.67 6.91 7.77
C ASN A 104 23.39 7.26 8.56
N ASP A 105 23.33 6.85 9.84
CA ASP A 105 22.30 7.21 10.84
C ASP A 105 20.85 6.73 10.62
N TYR A 106 20.55 5.99 9.55
CA TYR A 106 19.23 5.39 9.28
C TYR A 106 18.05 6.35 9.44
N THR A 107 18.10 7.52 8.82
CA THR A 107 16.94 8.41 8.84
C THR A 107 16.18 8.36 7.52
N VAL A 108 14.86 8.20 7.62
CA VAL A 108 13.93 8.33 6.48
C VAL A 108 12.89 9.37 6.87
N GLN A 109 12.78 10.43 6.07
CA GLN A 109 11.91 11.59 6.36
C GLN A 109 12.15 12.18 7.77
N GLY A 110 13.42 12.29 8.18
CA GLY A 110 13.80 12.83 9.49
C GLY A 110 13.47 11.94 10.69
N ARG A 111 13.05 10.69 10.46
CA ARG A 111 12.73 9.72 11.52
C ARG A 111 13.72 8.57 11.49
N GLN A 112 14.22 8.20 12.67
CA GLN A 112 15.11 7.05 12.82
C GLN A 112 14.38 5.74 12.47
N VAL A 113 15.02 4.90 11.67
CA VAL A 113 14.52 3.56 11.33
C VAL A 113 14.87 2.57 12.43
N VAL A 114 13.88 1.78 12.85
CA VAL A 114 14.01 0.76 13.89
C VAL A 114 13.74 -0.62 13.36
N TRP A 115 14.47 -1.57 13.94
CA TRP A 115 14.54 -2.96 13.49
C TRP A 115 14.12 -3.89 14.62
N ARG A 116 13.69 -5.09 14.26
CA ARG A 116 13.41 -6.16 15.24
C ARG A 116 14.68 -6.83 15.73
N SER A 117 15.67 -6.96 14.86
CA SER A 117 16.94 -7.62 15.13
C SER A 117 18.01 -7.11 14.18
N GLU A 118 19.27 -7.28 14.55
CA GLU A 118 20.40 -7.02 13.66
C GLU A 118 20.32 -7.86 12.38
N LYS A 119 19.90 -9.13 12.46
CA LYS A 119 19.69 -9.96 11.27
C LYS A 119 18.69 -9.35 10.27
N GLU A 120 17.61 -8.73 10.75
CA GLU A 120 16.64 -8.05 9.88
C GLU A 120 17.27 -6.86 9.16
N LYS A 121 18.10 -6.09 9.87
CA LYS A 121 18.87 -4.97 9.31
C LYS A 121 19.84 -5.45 8.24
N TRP A 122 20.58 -6.53 8.48
CA TRP A 122 21.51 -7.09 7.49
C TRP A 122 20.79 -7.64 6.27
N ASN A 123 19.70 -8.39 6.44
CA ASN A 123 18.96 -9.00 5.32
C ASN A 123 18.14 -7.99 4.51
N SER A 124 17.88 -6.80 5.03
CA SER A 124 17.04 -5.80 4.35
C SER A 124 17.56 -5.33 2.98
N HIS A 125 18.86 -5.46 2.72
CA HIS A 125 19.42 -5.12 1.40
C HIS A 125 18.97 -6.10 0.31
N GLU A 126 18.81 -7.38 0.65
CA GLU A 126 18.32 -8.43 -0.24
C GLU A 126 16.83 -8.21 -0.55
N ASP A 127 16.04 -7.84 0.46
CA ASP A 127 14.64 -7.45 0.27
C ASP A 127 14.50 -6.29 -0.75
N ILE A 128 15.35 -5.26 -0.64
CA ILE A 128 15.35 -4.12 -1.58
C ILE A 128 15.81 -4.56 -2.96
N TYR A 129 16.86 -5.37 -3.05
CA TYR A 129 17.38 -5.90 -4.30
C TYR A 129 16.26 -6.66 -5.04
N ASN A 130 15.65 -7.64 -4.39
CA ASN A 130 14.60 -8.46 -4.97
C ASN A 130 13.39 -7.60 -5.37
N ALA A 131 12.96 -6.66 -4.54
CA ALA A 131 11.85 -5.78 -4.88
C ALA A 131 12.14 -4.93 -6.14
N CYS A 132 13.36 -4.38 -6.27
CA CYS A 132 13.75 -3.56 -7.41
C CYS A 132 13.95 -4.40 -8.68
N TYR A 133 14.62 -5.55 -8.57
CA TYR A 133 14.79 -6.48 -9.68
C TYR A 133 13.44 -6.85 -10.29
N ASN A 134 12.51 -7.28 -9.46
CA ASN A 134 11.19 -7.69 -9.91
C ASN A 134 10.32 -6.51 -10.35
N TYR A 135 10.55 -5.30 -9.84
CA TYR A 135 9.88 -4.13 -10.37
C TYR A 135 10.33 -3.83 -11.80
N PHE A 136 11.63 -3.91 -12.09
CA PHE A 136 12.15 -3.76 -13.46
C PHE A 136 11.53 -4.77 -14.42
N ASP A 137 11.54 -6.05 -14.03
CA ASP A 137 10.98 -7.14 -14.84
C ASP A 137 9.48 -6.92 -15.15
N LYS A 138 8.73 -6.42 -14.17
CA LYS A 138 7.34 -6.00 -14.37
C LYS A 138 7.19 -4.85 -15.33
N ILE A 139 8.06 -3.84 -15.26
CA ILE A 139 8.02 -2.73 -16.21
C ILE A 139 8.25 -3.24 -17.64
N ALA A 140 9.23 -4.12 -17.79
CA ALA A 140 9.57 -4.74 -19.06
C ALA A 140 8.46 -5.67 -19.60
N THR A 141 7.60 -6.21 -18.72
CA THR A 141 6.52 -7.14 -19.12
C THR A 141 5.16 -6.45 -19.27
N HIS A 142 4.86 -5.45 -18.45
CA HIS A 142 3.52 -4.87 -18.29
C HIS A 142 3.48 -3.34 -18.48
N GLY A 143 4.56 -2.72 -18.97
CA GLY A 143 4.64 -1.30 -19.31
C GLY A 143 4.98 -0.39 -18.12
N ALA A 144 4.73 0.92 -18.21
CA ALA A 144 4.86 1.83 -17.06
C ALA A 144 3.54 1.90 -16.28
N PRO A 145 3.57 2.20 -14.97
CA PRO A 145 2.36 2.45 -14.23
C PRO A 145 1.82 3.86 -14.48
N ILE A 146 0.53 4.09 -14.30
CA ILE A 146 -0.11 5.39 -14.53
C ILE A 146 0.10 6.28 -13.31
N THR A 147 1.09 7.17 -13.40
CA THR A 147 1.63 7.97 -12.30
C THR A 147 0.61 8.89 -11.63
N ALA A 148 -0.42 9.32 -12.35
CA ALA A 148 -1.50 10.13 -11.81
C ALA A 148 -2.31 9.42 -10.70
N TYR A 149 -2.28 8.09 -10.65
CA TYR A 149 -3.11 7.30 -9.75
C TYR A 149 -2.33 6.32 -8.86
N ASN A 150 -0.99 6.29 -8.94
CA ASN A 150 -0.15 5.42 -8.11
C ASN A 150 0.01 5.99 -6.70
N ASP A 151 -0.08 5.10 -5.69
CA ASP A 151 -0.07 5.45 -4.27
C ASP A 151 -1.05 6.58 -3.90
N ALA A 152 -2.07 6.81 -4.74
CA ALA A 152 -3.01 7.89 -4.58
C ALA A 152 -4.17 7.45 -3.69
N ALA A 153 -4.58 8.34 -2.78
CA ALA A 153 -5.88 8.20 -2.13
C ALA A 153 -6.94 8.58 -3.16
N VAL A 154 -7.66 7.59 -3.66
CA VAL A 154 -8.71 7.77 -4.65
C VAL A 154 -10.07 7.86 -3.95
N SER A 155 -10.83 8.89 -4.30
CA SER A 155 -12.19 9.11 -3.82
C SER A 155 -13.20 8.67 -4.85
N PHE A 156 -14.18 7.87 -4.47
CA PHE A 156 -15.31 7.50 -5.33
C PHE A 156 -16.62 7.48 -4.54
N PHE A 157 -17.75 7.57 -5.24
CA PHE A 157 -19.08 7.50 -4.64
C PHE A 157 -19.74 6.19 -5.06
N PHE A 158 -20.27 5.43 -4.09
CA PHE A 158 -21.03 4.21 -4.37
C PHE A 158 -22.25 4.17 -3.47
N ARG A 159 -23.44 3.95 -4.06
CA ARG A 159 -24.75 3.96 -3.36
C ARG A 159 -24.93 5.17 -2.42
N GLY A 160 -24.54 6.36 -2.90
CA GLY A 160 -24.67 7.62 -2.16
C GLY A 160 -23.62 7.87 -1.07
N GLU A 161 -22.70 6.93 -0.83
CA GLU A 161 -21.61 7.10 0.14
C GLU A 161 -20.28 7.42 -0.52
N LYS A 162 -19.49 8.31 0.09
CA LYS A 162 -18.13 8.60 -0.36
C LYS A 162 -17.12 7.65 0.30
N TYR A 163 -16.33 7.00 -0.54
CA TYR A 163 -15.24 6.12 -0.13
C TYR A 163 -13.89 6.75 -0.51
N ASN A 164 -12.91 6.62 0.38
CA ASN A 164 -11.53 7.03 0.14
C ASN A 164 -10.63 5.81 0.34
N LEU A 165 -9.90 5.42 -0.70
CA LEU A 165 -9.08 4.21 -0.69
C LEU A 165 -7.71 4.48 -1.33
N ASN A 166 -6.66 3.92 -0.75
CA ASN A 166 -5.33 3.98 -1.34
C ASN A 166 -5.16 2.83 -2.31
N ILE A 167 -4.81 3.14 -3.55
CA ILE A 167 -4.53 2.15 -4.58
C ILE A 167 -3.04 2.23 -4.87
N ASP A 168 -2.36 1.09 -4.71
CA ASP A 168 -0.90 1.09 -4.73
C ASP A 168 -0.39 1.40 -6.15
N GLU A 169 -0.90 0.70 -7.17
CA GLU A 169 -0.51 0.99 -8.55
C GLU A 169 -1.61 0.63 -9.56
N PHE A 170 -1.79 1.50 -10.56
CA PHE A 170 -2.68 1.27 -11.70
C PHE A 170 -1.92 1.20 -13.01
N ARG A 171 -2.43 0.35 -13.90
CA ARG A 171 -1.99 0.19 -15.28
C ARG A 171 -3.21 0.05 -16.18
N ARG A 172 -3.01 0.18 -17.49
CA ARG A 172 -4.05 -0.08 -18.48
C ARG A 172 -4.70 -1.43 -18.18
N ARG A 173 -6.00 -1.38 -17.84
CA ARG A 173 -6.84 -2.55 -17.49
C ARG A 173 -6.33 -3.44 -16.34
N LEU A 174 -5.40 -2.97 -15.50
CA LEU A 174 -4.79 -3.79 -14.46
C LEU A 174 -4.56 -3.00 -13.16
N ILE A 175 -4.93 -3.62 -12.03
CA ILE A 175 -4.60 -3.13 -10.69
C ILE A 175 -3.42 -3.95 -10.17
N VAL A 176 -2.40 -3.29 -9.63
CA VAL A 176 -1.25 -3.96 -9.01
C VAL A 176 -1.24 -3.66 -7.52
N SER A 177 -1.29 -4.73 -6.72
CA SER A 177 -1.27 -4.65 -5.26
C SER A 177 -0.04 -5.37 -4.71
N PRO A 178 0.88 -4.68 -4.01
CA PRO A 178 2.01 -5.31 -3.35
C PRO A 178 1.52 -6.09 -2.12
N ASN A 179 1.86 -7.37 -2.04
CA ASN A 179 1.52 -8.21 -0.88
C ASN A 179 2.67 -8.32 0.12
N ASP A 180 2.33 -8.82 1.32
CA ASP A 180 3.25 -8.93 2.44
C ASP A 180 4.49 -9.78 2.07
N PRO A 181 5.72 -9.27 2.22
CA PRO A 181 6.96 -10.00 1.94
C PRO A 181 7.18 -11.26 2.77
N ARG A 182 6.38 -11.52 3.81
CA ARG A 182 6.62 -12.59 4.78
C ARG A 182 5.53 -13.65 4.81
N LYS A 183 4.50 -13.50 4.00
CA LYS A 183 3.39 -14.44 3.97
C LYS A 183 3.13 -14.89 2.55
N ASN A 184 3.35 -16.18 2.31
CA ASN A 184 2.84 -16.84 1.13
C ASN A 184 1.32 -16.85 1.25
N PHE A 185 0.65 -16.07 0.42
CA PHE A 185 -0.81 -16.08 0.36
C PHE A 185 -1.26 -17.05 -0.72
N THR A 186 -2.29 -17.83 -0.40
CA THR A 186 -2.99 -18.62 -1.42
C THR A 186 -3.92 -17.72 -2.24
N LYS A 187 -4.20 -18.11 -3.49
CA LYS A 187 -5.23 -17.45 -4.33
C LYS A 187 -6.57 -17.31 -3.60
N LYS A 188 -6.91 -18.27 -2.72
CA LYS A 188 -8.12 -18.23 -1.89
C LYS A 188 -8.08 -17.07 -0.88
N GLU A 189 -7.00 -16.92 -0.12
CA GLU A 189 -6.88 -15.83 0.87
C GLU A 189 -6.94 -14.45 0.22
N ILE A 190 -6.37 -14.31 -0.99
CA ILE A 190 -6.41 -13.07 -1.75
C ILE A 190 -7.81 -12.83 -2.33
N ASN A 191 -8.48 -13.86 -2.86
CA ASN A 191 -9.81 -13.73 -3.47
C ASN A 191 -10.88 -13.21 -2.50
N PHE A 192 -10.77 -13.51 -1.20
CA PHE A 192 -11.73 -13.05 -0.18
C PHE A 192 -11.25 -11.80 0.58
N GLY A 193 -10.15 -11.18 0.16
CA GLY A 193 -9.65 -9.95 0.77
C GLY A 193 -10.56 -8.75 0.46
N TRP A 194 -11.13 -8.13 1.50
CA TRP A 194 -11.99 -6.95 1.39
C TRP A 194 -11.30 -5.76 0.71
N GLN A 195 -9.99 -5.60 0.93
CA GLN A 195 -9.18 -4.50 0.36
C GLN A 195 -9.16 -4.55 -1.16
N THR A 196 -8.95 -5.74 -1.72
CA THR A 196 -8.92 -5.96 -3.15
C THR A 196 -10.31 -5.80 -3.76
N THR A 197 -11.37 -6.25 -3.09
CA THR A 197 -12.75 -5.96 -3.51
C THR A 197 -12.98 -4.46 -3.60
N ALA A 198 -12.56 -3.71 -2.58
CA ALA A 198 -12.71 -2.26 -2.55
C ALA A 198 -11.88 -1.54 -3.63
N GLN A 199 -10.68 -2.05 -3.97
CA GLN A 199 -9.87 -1.54 -5.10
C GLN A 199 -10.55 -1.78 -6.45
N VAL A 200 -11.10 -2.96 -6.69
CA VAL A 200 -11.82 -3.26 -7.95
C VAL A 200 -13.10 -2.44 -8.06
N LEU A 201 -13.84 -2.30 -6.96
CA LEU A 201 -15.02 -1.43 -6.91
C LEU A 201 -14.66 0.02 -7.23
N ALA A 202 -13.60 0.55 -6.61
CA ALA A 202 -13.12 1.90 -6.89
C ALA A 202 -12.79 2.08 -8.37
N PHE A 203 -12.03 1.14 -8.96
CA PHE A 203 -11.67 1.17 -10.37
C PHE A 203 -12.90 1.18 -11.28
N CYS A 204 -13.85 0.27 -11.05
CA CYS A 204 -15.06 0.16 -11.86
C CYS A 204 -15.90 1.45 -11.76
N GLN A 205 -16.14 1.93 -10.53
CA GLN A 205 -16.93 3.13 -10.31
C GLN A 205 -16.31 4.38 -10.94
N LEU A 206 -14.99 4.56 -10.81
CA LEU A 206 -14.31 5.72 -11.40
C LEU A 206 -14.32 5.69 -12.92
N ALA A 207 -14.15 4.53 -13.53
CA ALA A 207 -14.20 4.39 -14.99
C ALA A 207 -15.64 4.50 -15.54
N HIS A 208 -16.65 4.15 -14.73
CA HIS A 208 -18.05 4.45 -15.03
C HIS A 208 -18.29 5.98 -15.01
N ASP A 209 -17.88 6.66 -13.94
CA ASP A 209 -18.24 8.06 -13.68
C ASP A 209 -17.38 9.10 -14.42
N TYR A 210 -16.10 8.81 -14.67
CA TYR A 210 -15.13 9.78 -15.18
C TYR A 210 -14.52 9.31 -16.51
N GLU A 211 -14.91 9.98 -17.59
CA GLU A 211 -14.39 9.70 -18.94
C GLU A 211 -12.86 9.80 -19.02
N SER A 212 -12.24 10.81 -18.38
CA SER A 212 -10.79 10.97 -18.40
C SER A 212 -10.05 9.79 -17.74
N PHE A 213 -10.61 9.23 -16.66
CA PHE A 213 -10.08 8.05 -16.00
C PHE A 213 -10.23 6.82 -16.91
N ARG A 214 -11.41 6.65 -17.50
CA ARG A 214 -11.73 5.57 -18.44
C ARG A 214 -10.82 5.56 -19.67
N LEU A 215 -10.63 6.71 -20.31
CA LEU A 215 -9.76 6.86 -21.48
C LEU A 215 -8.30 6.56 -21.12
N LYS A 216 -7.82 7.04 -19.97
CA LYS A 216 -6.43 6.81 -19.56
C LYS A 216 -6.12 5.34 -19.27
N LEU A 217 -7.12 4.57 -18.88
CA LEU A 217 -7.01 3.13 -18.60
C LEU A 217 -7.45 2.24 -19.76
N GLU A 218 -7.84 2.84 -20.89
CA GLU A 218 -8.30 2.16 -22.10
C GLU A 218 -9.48 1.20 -21.86
N ILE A 219 -10.40 1.62 -21.00
CA ILE A 219 -11.61 0.87 -20.71
C ILE A 219 -12.69 1.31 -21.71
N ASP A 220 -13.32 0.33 -22.38
CA ASP A 220 -14.40 0.60 -23.32
C ASP A 220 -15.62 1.23 -22.62
N GLU A 221 -16.25 2.21 -23.25
CA GLU A 221 -17.40 2.91 -22.66
C GLU A 221 -18.60 1.97 -22.44
N LYS A 222 -18.86 1.02 -23.35
CA LYS A 222 -19.96 0.07 -23.20
C LYS A 222 -19.70 -0.88 -22.04
N LEU A 223 -18.44 -1.33 -21.89
CA LEU A 223 -18.05 -2.13 -20.73
C LEU A 223 -18.25 -1.34 -19.44
N ALA A 224 -17.77 -0.10 -19.36
CA ALA A 224 -17.93 0.72 -18.16
C ALA A 224 -19.42 0.96 -17.82
N LYS A 225 -20.26 1.25 -18.82
CA LYS A 225 -21.71 1.44 -18.66
C LYS A 225 -22.47 0.15 -18.30
N SER A 226 -21.86 -1.02 -18.48
CA SER A 226 -22.46 -2.29 -18.05
C SER A 226 -22.40 -2.50 -16.53
N TRP A 227 -21.57 -1.72 -15.83
CA TRP A 227 -21.43 -1.79 -14.38
C TRP A 227 -22.53 -0.95 -13.73
N THR A 228 -23.37 -1.59 -12.95
CA THR A 228 -24.55 -1.01 -12.30
C THR A 228 -24.55 -1.33 -10.81
N ASP A 229 -25.49 -0.80 -10.04
CA ASP A 229 -25.61 -1.14 -8.61
C ASP A 229 -25.82 -2.64 -8.35
N ASP A 230 -26.42 -3.36 -9.30
CA ASP A 230 -26.64 -4.82 -9.25
C ASP A 230 -25.43 -5.62 -9.76
N ASN A 231 -24.57 -4.99 -10.56
CA ASN A 231 -23.34 -5.57 -11.08
C ASN A 231 -22.17 -4.57 -10.98
N PRO A 232 -21.71 -4.23 -9.77
CA PRO A 232 -20.85 -3.06 -9.54
C PRO A 232 -19.36 -3.31 -9.87
N VAL A 233 -18.98 -4.55 -10.16
CA VAL A 233 -17.61 -4.95 -10.52
C VAL A 233 -17.65 -5.92 -11.69
N SER A 234 -16.63 -5.90 -12.54
CA SER A 234 -16.45 -6.88 -13.61
C SER A 234 -15.33 -7.87 -13.33
N GLU A 235 -15.55 -9.13 -13.72
CA GLU A 235 -14.52 -10.16 -13.71
C GLU A 235 -13.41 -9.91 -14.74
N ASP A 236 -13.62 -9.04 -15.72
CA ASP A 236 -12.58 -8.61 -16.68
C ASP A 236 -11.51 -7.73 -16.02
N VAL A 237 -11.84 -7.09 -14.89
CA VAL A 237 -10.89 -6.29 -14.13
C VAL A 237 -10.01 -7.21 -13.30
N LYS A 238 -8.77 -7.38 -13.78
CA LYS A 238 -7.76 -8.22 -13.15
C LYS A 238 -6.98 -7.45 -12.10
N VAL A 239 -6.73 -8.09 -10.97
CA VAL A 239 -5.78 -7.63 -9.96
C VAL A 239 -4.60 -8.57 -9.93
N LEU A 240 -3.42 -8.04 -10.24
CA LEU A 240 -2.17 -8.75 -10.19
C LEU A 240 -1.51 -8.52 -8.82
N HIS A 241 -1.46 -9.59 -8.05
CA HIS A 241 -0.87 -9.59 -6.72
C HIS A 241 0.56 -10.07 -6.80
N TYR A 242 1.49 -9.23 -6.40
CA TYR A 242 2.89 -9.62 -6.39
C TYR A 242 3.32 -10.07 -5.00
N SER A 243 3.72 -11.33 -4.91
CA SER A 243 4.33 -11.90 -3.72
C SER A 243 5.81 -11.56 -3.68
N LEU A 244 6.17 -10.68 -2.75
CA LEU A 244 7.57 -10.34 -2.48
C LEU A 244 8.35 -11.51 -1.83
N ALA A 245 7.65 -12.55 -1.35
CA ALA A 245 8.27 -13.68 -0.63
C ALA A 245 8.88 -14.72 -1.59
N ASP A 246 8.21 -15.02 -2.69
CA ASP A 246 8.59 -16.06 -3.66
C ASP A 246 8.65 -15.55 -5.11
N ALA A 247 8.54 -14.23 -5.29
CA ALA A 247 8.55 -13.54 -6.59
C ALA A 247 7.45 -14.03 -7.55
N THR A 248 6.36 -14.58 -7.05
CA THR A 248 5.25 -15.03 -7.88
C THR A 248 4.18 -13.95 -8.07
N PHE A 249 3.45 -14.08 -9.17
CA PHE A 249 2.24 -13.31 -9.43
C PHE A 249 1.00 -14.16 -9.26
N ILE A 250 0.01 -13.60 -8.57
CA ILE A 250 -1.30 -14.22 -8.42
C ILE A 250 -2.33 -13.27 -9.03
N GLU A 251 -2.94 -13.70 -10.13
CA GLU A 251 -4.04 -12.97 -10.73
C GLU A 251 -5.36 -13.34 -10.05
N THR A 252 -6.15 -12.31 -9.71
CA THR A 252 -7.48 -12.45 -9.11
C THR A 252 -8.49 -11.51 -9.77
N THR A 253 -9.77 -11.86 -9.65
CA THR A 253 -10.92 -11.08 -10.15
C THR A 253 -11.95 -10.93 -9.03
N ARG A 254 -13.03 -10.18 -9.25
CA ARG A 254 -14.10 -9.99 -8.25
C ARG A 254 -15.49 -10.20 -8.82
N LYS A 255 -16.35 -10.75 -7.94
CA LYS A 255 -17.77 -11.02 -8.19
C LYS A 255 -18.66 -10.07 -7.38
N PRO A 256 -19.87 -9.74 -7.85
CA PRO A 256 -20.81 -8.88 -7.13
C PRO A 256 -21.07 -9.30 -5.68
N VAL A 257 -21.20 -10.60 -5.38
CA VAL A 257 -21.43 -11.09 -4.00
C VAL A 257 -20.36 -10.64 -3.01
N GLN A 258 -19.11 -10.51 -3.47
CA GLN A 258 -17.98 -10.10 -2.62
C GLN A 258 -18.05 -8.60 -2.28
N VAL A 259 -18.71 -7.81 -3.13
CA VAL A 259 -18.98 -6.39 -2.86
C VAL A 259 -19.96 -6.27 -1.70
N GLU A 260 -21.02 -7.07 -1.67
CA GLU A 260 -21.96 -7.07 -0.54
C GLU A 260 -21.27 -7.47 0.77
N GLU A 261 -20.44 -8.52 0.76
CA GLU A 261 -19.61 -8.90 1.92
C GLU A 261 -18.71 -7.75 2.39
N PHE A 262 -18.11 -7.02 1.45
CA PHE A 262 -17.30 -5.82 1.75
C PHE A 262 -18.15 -4.70 2.37
N MET A 263 -19.34 -4.43 1.85
CA MET A 263 -20.24 -3.39 2.37
C MET A 263 -20.70 -3.72 3.79
N GLU A 264 -21.06 -4.97 4.06
CA GLU A 264 -21.39 -5.45 5.40
C GLU A 264 -20.22 -5.29 6.36
N PHE A 265 -19.01 -5.65 5.92
CA PHE A 265 -17.78 -5.48 6.71
C PHE A 265 -17.53 -4.01 7.07
N ILE A 266 -17.69 -3.08 6.12
CA ILE A 266 -17.51 -1.64 6.38
C ILE A 266 -18.54 -1.13 7.38
N ARG A 267 -19.82 -1.49 7.22
CA ARG A 267 -20.89 -1.11 8.15
C ARG A 267 -20.58 -1.59 9.56
N PHE A 268 -20.29 -2.88 9.71
CA PHE A 268 -19.95 -3.48 11.00
C PHE A 268 -18.71 -2.82 11.63
N SER A 269 -17.65 -2.60 10.84
CA SER A 269 -16.41 -1.99 11.31
C SER A 269 -16.61 -0.55 11.77
N ARG A 270 -17.42 0.23 11.05
CA ARG A 270 -17.78 1.61 11.43
C ARG A 270 -18.54 1.64 12.75
N GLU A 271 -19.59 0.83 12.88
CA GLU A 271 -20.40 0.74 14.10
C GLU A 271 -19.56 0.31 15.30
N SER A 272 -18.72 -0.72 15.13
CA SER A 272 -17.82 -1.22 16.16
C SER A 272 -16.80 -0.15 16.60
N ALA A 273 -16.19 0.56 15.66
CA ALA A 273 -15.24 1.63 15.96
C ALA A 273 -15.91 2.83 16.64
N LEU A 274 -17.12 3.22 16.24
CA LEU A 274 -17.88 4.29 16.90
C LEU A 274 -18.24 3.91 18.34
N ASN A 275 -18.71 2.68 18.56
CA ASN A 275 -19.01 2.16 19.90
C ASN A 275 -17.76 2.16 20.80
N ALA A 276 -16.61 1.76 20.27
CA ALA A 276 -15.33 1.80 20.96
C ALA A 276 -14.89 3.22 21.33
N ILE A 277 -15.08 4.19 20.45
CA ILE A 277 -14.83 5.61 20.74
C ILE A 277 -15.75 6.09 21.88
N GLN A 278 -17.05 5.78 21.81
CA GLN A 278 -18.03 6.18 22.82
C GLN A 278 -17.72 5.58 24.20
N LYS A 279 -17.36 4.29 24.24
CA LYS A 279 -17.01 3.58 25.48
C LYS A 279 -15.57 3.81 25.94
N LYS A 280 -14.72 4.40 25.09
CA LYS A 280 -13.26 4.53 25.27
C LYS A 280 -12.55 3.17 25.43
N GLU A 281 -13.09 2.13 24.79
CA GLU A 281 -12.58 0.75 24.86
C GLU A 281 -11.97 0.35 23.51
N PHE A 282 -10.66 0.09 23.49
CA PHE A 282 -9.92 -0.25 22.27
C PHE A 282 -9.17 -1.57 22.47
N PRO A 283 -9.86 -2.73 22.38
CA PRO A 283 -9.25 -4.02 22.69
C PRO A 283 -8.08 -4.31 21.74
N PRO A 284 -6.89 -4.64 22.24
CA PRO A 284 -5.73 -4.88 21.38
C PRO A 284 -5.90 -6.18 20.59
N ASN A 285 -5.57 -6.14 19.30
CA ASN A 285 -5.34 -7.33 18.50
C ASN A 285 -3.84 -7.68 18.49
N HIS A 286 -3.48 -8.82 19.08
CA HIS A 286 -2.08 -9.24 19.24
C HIS A 286 -1.50 -10.01 18.06
N LYS A 287 -2.31 -10.41 17.07
CA LYS A 287 -1.89 -11.24 15.93
C LYS A 287 -0.74 -10.60 15.14
N ASN A 288 -0.79 -9.28 14.99
CA ASN A 288 0.14 -8.53 14.14
C ASN A 288 1.02 -7.54 14.91
N CYS A 289 1.15 -7.67 16.25
CA CYS A 289 1.99 -6.78 17.06
C CYS A 289 3.43 -6.69 16.52
N TYR A 290 3.96 -7.76 15.95
CA TYR A 290 5.32 -7.83 15.43
C TYR A 290 5.57 -6.82 14.29
N ILE A 291 4.63 -6.59 13.35
CA ILE A 291 4.74 -5.62 12.23
C ILE A 291 4.12 -4.26 12.55
N CYS A 292 3.46 -4.11 13.71
CA CYS A 292 2.73 -2.89 14.06
C CYS A 292 3.68 -1.68 14.16
N LYS A 293 3.31 -0.56 13.51
CA LYS A 293 4.06 0.71 13.56
C LYS A 293 4.24 1.30 14.97
N TYR A 294 3.38 0.89 15.92
CA TYR A 294 3.44 1.31 17.32
C TYR A 294 4.16 0.32 18.23
N ASN A 295 4.59 -0.82 17.72
CA ASN A 295 5.42 -1.75 18.48
C ASN A 295 6.90 -1.33 18.41
N VAL A 296 7.15 -0.09 18.83
CA VAL A 296 8.46 0.57 18.84
C VAL A 296 8.72 1.16 20.21
N VAL A 297 9.98 1.44 20.51
CA VAL A 297 10.39 2.24 21.67
C VAL A 297 10.46 3.71 21.28
N GLY A 298 9.80 4.58 22.04
CA GLY A 298 9.80 6.03 21.82
C GLY A 298 11.08 6.72 22.32
N PRO A 299 11.19 8.05 22.15
CA PRO A 299 12.34 8.83 22.60
C PRO A 299 12.60 8.75 24.12
N ASP A 300 11.57 8.49 24.91
CA ASP A 300 11.64 8.30 26.37
C ASP A 300 12.12 6.89 26.79
N ASN A 301 12.58 6.09 25.82
CA ASN A 301 13.01 4.71 25.99
C ASN A 301 11.90 3.77 26.52
N LYS A 302 10.62 4.14 26.35
CA LYS A 302 9.46 3.30 26.71
C LYS A 302 8.71 2.81 25.46
N PRO A 303 8.05 1.64 25.53
CA PRO A 303 7.19 1.18 24.44
C PRO A 303 6.08 2.18 24.15
N VAL A 304 5.86 2.52 22.88
CA VAL A 304 4.79 3.44 22.47
C VAL A 304 3.41 2.84 22.73
N CYS A 305 3.19 1.58 22.34
CA CYS A 305 1.98 0.85 22.69
C CYS A 305 2.18 0.11 24.03
N LYS A 306 1.39 0.47 25.05
CA LYS A 306 1.40 -0.21 26.36
C LYS A 306 0.68 -1.57 26.33
N GLU A 307 -0.38 -1.67 25.54
CA GLU A 307 -1.19 -2.88 25.33
C GLU A 307 -0.61 -3.80 24.24
N ARG A 308 0.71 -3.76 23.98
CA ARG A 308 1.32 -4.68 23.01
C ARG A 308 1.35 -6.11 23.57
N ASN A 309 1.46 -7.10 22.70
CA ASN A 309 1.71 -8.46 23.13
C ASN A 309 3.02 -8.53 23.96
N PRO A 310 3.00 -9.04 25.21
CA PRO A 310 4.18 -9.19 26.06
C PRO A 310 5.32 -10.00 25.41
N LYS A 311 4.96 -11.00 24.59
CA LYS A 311 5.90 -11.90 23.91
C LYS A 311 6.56 -11.27 22.69
N THR A 312 6.02 -10.16 22.17
CA THR A 312 6.60 -9.46 21.02
C THR A 312 7.49 -8.32 21.52
N ARG A 313 8.80 -8.44 21.31
CA ARG A 313 9.75 -7.37 21.65
C ARG A 313 9.46 -6.13 20.80
N PRO A 314 9.38 -4.92 21.40
CA PRO A 314 9.26 -3.69 20.63
C PRO A 314 10.56 -3.42 19.86
N MET A 315 10.44 -2.93 18.63
CA MET A 315 11.58 -2.54 17.82
C MET A 315 12.30 -1.35 18.45
N ARG A 316 13.62 -1.35 18.34
CA ARG A 316 14.48 -0.32 18.92
C ARG A 316 15.42 0.22 17.85
N PRO A 317 15.92 1.45 18.02
CA PRO A 317 17.13 1.87 17.34
C PRO A 317 18.21 0.81 17.55
N SER A 318 18.91 0.41 16.49
CA SER A 318 20.17 -0.31 16.68
C SER A 318 21.10 0.66 17.40
N LYS A 319 21.36 0.40 18.69
CA LYS A 319 22.60 0.92 19.27
C LYS A 319 23.68 0.05 18.66
N ASP A 320 24.71 0.67 18.09
CA ASP A 320 25.95 -0.06 17.82
C ASP A 320 26.37 -0.72 19.14
N ASP A 321 26.68 -2.01 19.07
CA ASP A 321 27.11 -2.82 20.21
C ASP A 321 28.30 -2.16 20.94
#